data_AF-A0A2E6ZUJ4-F1
#
_entry.id   AF-A0A2E6ZUJ4-F1
#
_cell.length_a   1.000
_cell.length_b   1.000
_cell.length_c   1.000
_cell.angle_alpha   90.00
_cell.angle_beta   90.00
_cell.angle_gamma   90.00
#
_symmetry.space_group_name_H-M   'P 1'
#
loop_
_entity.id
_entity.type
_entity.pdbx_description
1 polymer ?
#
loop_
_entity_poly.entity_id
_entity_poly.type
_entity_poly.pdbx_seq_one_letter_code
_entity_poly.pdbx_strand_id
1 'polypeptide(L)' 'MRSPYNLYGKNVIGWETLVDLSALPPSGTCVVALLAEIEGERGGPVHSVAFIPSGVPNL' A
#
# COMPACT_ATOMS: atom_id res chain seq x y z
N MET A 1 -15.80 -1.44 10.66
CA MET A 1 -15.67 -0.82 9.33
C MET A 1 -15.81 -1.91 8.27
N ARG A 2 -16.88 -1.91 7.46
CA ARG A 2 -17.09 -2.92 6.39
C ARG A 2 -16.47 -2.36 5.11
N SER A 3 -15.36 -2.93 4.66
CA SER A 3 -14.86 -2.68 3.30
C SER A 3 -15.93 -3.17 2.31
N PRO A 4 -16.39 -2.34 1.35
CA PRO A 4 -17.42 -2.75 0.37
C PRO A 4 -16.95 -3.88 -0.56
N TYR A 5 -15.65 -4.21 -0.55
CA TYR A 5 -15.03 -5.21 -1.43
C TYR A 5 -14.72 -6.54 -0.74
N ASN A 6 -15.15 -6.74 0.51
CA ASN A 6 -14.88 -7.94 1.32
C ASN A 6 -13.41 -8.41 1.25
N LEU A 7 -12.46 -7.48 1.32
CA LEU A 7 -11.02 -7.79 1.27
C LEU A 7 -10.62 -8.68 2.45
N TYR A 8 -11.11 -8.36 3.64
CA TYR A 8 -10.80 -9.12 4.85
C TYR A 8 -11.35 -10.55 4.84
N GLY A 9 -12.54 -10.78 4.26
CA GLY A 9 -13.07 -12.14 4.08
C GLY A 9 -12.31 -12.97 3.04
N LYS A 10 -11.46 -12.34 2.24
CA LYS A 10 -10.57 -12.97 1.26
C LYS A 10 -9.10 -13.01 1.71
N ASN A 11 -8.81 -12.61 2.95
CA ASN A 11 -7.45 -12.50 3.46
C ASN A 11 -6.55 -11.56 2.61
N VAL A 12 -7.13 -10.47 2.10
CA VAL A 12 -6.42 -9.44 1.35
C VAL A 12 -6.19 -8.22 2.25
N ILE A 13 -4.95 -7.74 2.26
CA ILE A 13 -4.55 -6.53 3.00
C ILE A 13 -5.10 -5.30 2.29
N GLY A 14 -5.65 -4.36 3.06
CA GLY A 14 -6.02 -3.02 2.59
C GLY A 14 -5.07 -1.98 3.18
N TRP A 15 -4.78 -0.94 2.40
CA TRP A 15 -4.07 0.25 2.87
C TRP A 15 -4.98 1.46 2.78
N GLU A 16 -4.81 2.39 3.72
CA GLU A 16 -5.63 3.58 3.86
C GLU A 16 -4.71 4.79 4.02
N THR A 17 -5.19 5.98 3.65
CA THR A 17 -4.46 7.25 3.90
C THR A 17 -3.07 7.31 3.26
N LEU A 18 -2.91 6.71 2.07
CA LEU A 18 -1.68 6.84 1.28
C LEU A 18 -1.50 8.27 0.78
N VAL A 19 -0.24 8.73 0.74
CA VAL A 19 0.17 10.03 0.23
C VAL A 19 1.03 9.87 -1.03
N ASP A 20 1.27 10.97 -1.75
CA ASP A 20 2.15 11.04 -2.93
C ASP A 20 1.81 10.09 -4.10
N LEU A 21 0.57 9.59 -4.15
CA LEU A 21 0.11 8.70 -5.24
C LEU A 21 0.22 9.36 -6.63
N SER A 22 0.13 10.69 -6.70
CA SER A 22 0.32 11.45 -7.94
C SER A 22 1.74 11.41 -8.50
N ALA A 23 2.73 11.04 -7.68
CA ALA A 23 4.11 10.85 -8.11
C ALA A 23 4.38 9.45 -8.68
N LEU A 24 3.38 8.55 -8.65
CA LEU A 24 3.53 7.19 -9.15
C LEU A 24 3.07 7.07 -10.60
N PRO A 25 3.82 6.38 -11.47
CA PRO A 25 3.28 5.99 -12.77
C PRO A 25 2.09 5.04 -12.59
N PRO A 26 1.17 4.96 -13.58
CA PRO A 26 0.02 4.05 -13.53
C PRO A 26 0.38 2.57 -13.37
N SER A 27 1.60 2.19 -13.74
CA SER A 27 2.11 0.81 -13.65
C SER A 27 3.64 0.78 -13.55
N GLY A 28 4.18 -0.33 -13.05
CA GLY A 28 5.63 -0.57 -12.99
C GLY A 28 6.28 -0.21 -11.67
N THR A 29 5.57 0.48 -10.77
CA THR A 29 6.04 0.75 -9.40
C THR A 29 5.89 -0.47 -8.50
N CYS A 30 6.90 -0.73 -7.68
CA CYS A 30 6.80 -1.68 -6.56
C CYS A 30 6.55 -0.89 -5.25
N VAL A 31 5.46 -1.19 -4.53
CA VAL A 31 5.14 -0.56 -3.25
C VAL A 31 5.44 -1.54 -2.11
N VAL A 32 6.22 -1.09 -1.14
CA VAL A 32 6.54 -1.83 0.08
C VAL A 32 5.91 -1.11 1.27
N ALA A 33 5.04 -1.80 2.01
CA ALA A 33 4.48 -1.31 3.26
C ALA A 33 4.87 -2.28 4.38
N LEU A 34 5.68 -1.80 5.31
CA LEU A 34 6.11 -2.59 6.46
C LEU A 34 5.17 -2.31 7.62
N LEU A 35 4.42 -3.33 8.00
CA LEU A 35 3.65 -3.33 9.23
C LEU A 35 4.60 -3.66 10.39
N ALA A 36 4.60 -2.81 11.41
CA ALA A 36 5.15 -3.23 12.70
C ALA A 36 4.26 -4.33 13.25
N GLU A 37 4.82 -5.51 13.49
CA GLU A 37 4.09 -6.60 14.14
C GLU A 37 3.71 -6.14 15.55
N ILE A 38 2.40 -6.16 15.84
CA ILE A 38 1.86 -5.88 17.16
C ILE A 38 1.02 -7.10 17.53
N GLU A 39 1.35 -7.74 18.65
CA GLU A 39 0.74 -9.00 19.06
C GLU A 39 -0.78 -8.87 19.19
N GLY A 40 -1.51 -9.76 18.51
CA GLY A 40 -2.98 -9.78 18.54
C GLY A 40 -3.67 -8.71 17.67
N GLU A 41 -2.92 -7.77 17.09
CA GLU A 41 -3.47 -6.73 16.23
C GLU A 41 -3.67 -7.24 14.79
N ARG A 42 -4.77 -6.78 14.19
CA ARG A 42 -5.14 -7.11 12.80
C ARG A 42 -4.67 -6.05 11.79
N GLY A 43 -3.94 -5.05 12.27
CA GLY A 43 -3.43 -3.92 11.49
C GLY A 43 -2.74 -2.89 12.38
N GLY A 44 -2.24 -1.83 11.76
CA GLY A 44 -1.48 -0.79 12.45
C GLY A 44 -0.96 0.24 11.45
N PRO A 45 -0.42 1.38 11.94
CA PRO A 45 0.22 2.34 11.07
C PRO A 45 1.39 1.67 10.34
N VAL A 46 1.53 1.98 9.06
CA VAL A 46 2.62 1.49 8.21
C VAL A 46 3.41 2.67 7.67
N HIS A 47 4.72 2.47 7.54
CA HIS A 47 5.52 3.33 6.68
C HIS A 47 5.65 2.64 5.32
N SER A 48 5.10 3.26 4.29
CA SER A 48 5.12 2.75 2.92
C SER A 48 6.09 3.53 2.03
N VAL A 49 6.84 2.82 1.19
CA VAL A 49 7.73 3.40 0.19
C VAL A 49 7.45 2.81 -1.19
N ALA A 50 7.66 3.60 -2.23
CA ALA A 50 7.49 3.20 -3.62
C ALA A 50 8.82 3.24 -4.36
N PHE A 51 9.19 2.12 -5.00
CA PHE A 51 10.34 2.03 -5.91
C PHE A 51 9.86 2.28 -7.34
N ILE A 52 10.26 3.42 -7.90
CA ILE A 52 9.91 3.83 -9.26
C ILE A 52 11.05 3.41 -10.20
N PRO A 53 10.77 2.67 -11.30
CA PRO A 53 11.81 2.28 -12.25
C PRO A 53 12.45 3.49 -12.94
N SER A 54 13.77 3.61 -12.82
CA SER A 54 14.57 4.62 -13.53
C SER A 54 14.72 4.24 -15.01
N GLY A 55 13.73 4.60 -15.83
CA GLY A 55 13.69 4.24 -17.25
C GLY A 55 12.34 4.51 -17.90
N VAL A 56 11.30 4.76 -17.10
CA VAL A 56 10.07 5.40 -17.58
C VAL A 56 10.36 6.89 -17.75
N PRO A 57 10.29 7.45 -18.97
CA PRO A 57 10.52 8.87 -19.18
C PRO A 57 9.46 9.65 -18.41
N ASN A 58 9.93 10.39 -17.40
CA ASN A 58 9.33 11.53 -16.70
C ASN A 58 7.80 11.71 -16.81
N LEU A 59 7.17 11.60 -15.63
CA LEU A 59 6.22 12.62 -15.17
C LEU A 59 6.77 14.04 -15.40
#